data_AF-A0A929I1J4-F1
#
_entry.id   AF-A0A929I1J4-F1
#
_cell.length_a   1.000
_cell.length_b   1.000
_cell.length_c   1.000
_cell.angle_alpha   90.00
_cell.angle_beta   90.00
_cell.angle_gamma   90.00
#
_symmetry.space_group_name_H-M   'P 1'
#
loop_
_entity.id
_entity.type
_entity.pdbx_description
1 polymer ?
#
loop_
_entity_poly.entity_id
_entity_poly.type
_entity_poly.pdbx_seq_one_letter_code
_entity_poly.pdbx_strand_id
1 'polypeptide(L)'
;TALLYACNDEVAAVVLKCLAQSVLTFTRRALPRVSADFSARQLWRRGLELSYRAELRAERPEKRARLFDAAPQYYEDVTRIAMDAVSYPVKIINGSDTTHYHAHISSGVRFVSRLTWSLRSLQGKLLSVLRLLKATTTFEGGLDYILWKINRHSGVAVDVEPRLRRHPLLAAGVLTWRLYRRGGFR
;
A
#
# COMPACT_ATOMS: atom_id res chain seq x y z
N THR A 1 -18.91 1.56 0.74
CA THR A 1 -18.60 1.73 2.17
C THR A 1 -19.83 2.27 2.87
N ALA A 2 -20.32 1.62 3.93
CA ALA A 2 -21.43 2.14 4.74
C ALA A 2 -20.89 2.51 6.13
N LEU A 3 -21.22 3.70 6.61
CA LEU A 3 -20.92 4.12 7.98
C LEU A 3 -21.95 3.46 8.90
N LEU A 4 -21.52 2.45 9.66
CA LEU A 4 -22.44 1.68 10.52
C LEU A 4 -22.87 2.44 11.77
N TYR A 5 -22.02 3.33 12.28
CA TYR A 5 -22.28 4.12 13.48
C TYR A 5 -21.51 5.43 13.43
N ALA A 6 -22.16 6.51 13.89
CA ALA A 6 -21.56 7.79 14.18
C ALA A 6 -22.17 8.35 15.47
N CYS A 7 -21.37 9.08 16.25
CA CYS A 7 -21.86 9.70 17.48
C CYS A 7 -22.92 10.77 17.20
N ASN A 8 -22.80 11.49 16.08
CA ASN A 8 -23.77 12.45 15.57
C ASN A 8 -23.58 12.68 14.05
N ASP A 9 -24.49 13.44 13.44
CA ASP A 9 -24.50 13.72 12.00
C ASP A 9 -23.31 14.58 11.56
N GLU A 10 -22.82 15.47 12.41
CA GLU A 10 -21.64 16.30 12.12
C GLU A 10 -20.39 15.43 11.93
N VAL A 11 -20.16 14.49 12.84
CA VAL A 11 -19.05 13.51 12.75
C VAL A 11 -19.24 12.62 11.54
N ALA A 12 -20.48 12.18 11.24
CA ALA A 12 -20.77 11.40 10.05
C ALA A 12 -20.38 12.15 8.76
N ALA A 13 -20.76 13.42 8.65
CA ALA A 13 -20.42 14.27 7.52
C ALA A 13 -18.90 14.47 7.37
N VAL A 14 -18.18 14.68 8.48
CA VAL A 14 -16.72 14.80 8.47
C VAL A 14 -16.05 13.51 7.98
N VAL A 15 -16.49 12.35 8.49
CA VAL A 15 -15.96 11.05 8.07
C VAL A 15 -16.22 10.81 6.58
N LEU A 16 -17.44 11.06 6.10
CA LEU A 16 -17.78 10.92 4.68
C LEU A 16 -16.94 11.84 3.79
N LYS A 17 -16.71 13.09 4.22
CA LYS A 17 -15.83 14.03 3.53
C LYS A 17 -14.38 13.53 3.47
N CYS A 18 -13.87 13.00 4.57
CA CYS A 18 -12.53 12.40 4.62
C CYS A 18 -12.41 11.17 3.70
N LEU A 19 -13.44 10.32 3.66
CA LEU A 19 -13.50 9.16 2.75
C LEU A 19 -13.50 9.61 1.28
N ALA A 20 -14.34 10.59 0.92
CA ALA A 20 -14.35 11.17 -0.42
C ALA A 20 -12.98 11.77 -0.79
N GLN A 21 -12.38 12.55 0.11
CA GLN A 21 -11.05 13.13 -0.10
C GLN A 21 -9.96 12.07 -0.27
N SER A 22 -10.07 10.93 0.43
CA SER A 22 -9.13 9.82 0.29
C SER A 22 -9.20 9.20 -1.10
N VAL A 23 -10.40 9.02 -1.65
CA VAL A 23 -10.63 8.53 -3.01
C VAL A 23 -10.04 9.51 -4.02
N LEU A 24 -10.34 10.80 -3.92
CA LEU A 24 -9.82 11.82 -4.84
C LEU A 24 -8.28 11.89 -4.80
N THR A 25 -7.71 11.80 -3.60
CA THR A 25 -6.26 11.77 -3.40
C THR A 25 -5.64 10.53 -4.04
N PHE A 26 -6.27 9.37 -3.86
CA PHE A 26 -5.86 8.11 -4.49
C PHE A 26 -5.89 8.24 -6.01
N THR A 27 -7.03 8.62 -6.59
CA THR A 27 -7.22 8.76 -8.04
C THR A 27 -6.21 9.74 -8.62
N ARG A 28 -6.06 10.94 -8.03
CA ARG A 28 -5.10 11.96 -8.50
C ARG A 28 -3.65 11.45 -8.54
N ARG A 29 -3.26 10.59 -7.59
CA ARG A 29 -1.89 10.05 -7.49
C ARG A 29 -1.68 8.79 -8.33
N ALA A 30 -2.74 8.02 -8.57
CA ALA A 30 -2.70 6.80 -9.37
C ALA A 30 -2.84 7.07 -10.87
N LEU A 31 -3.62 8.08 -11.28
CA LEU A 31 -3.94 8.36 -12.68
C LEU A 31 -2.69 8.56 -13.57
N PRO A 32 -1.63 9.29 -13.16
CA PRO A 32 -0.42 9.42 -13.98
C PRO A 32 0.39 8.11 -14.13
N ARG A 33 0.02 7.05 -13.39
CA ARG A 33 0.70 5.75 -13.36
C ARG A 33 0.01 4.66 -14.18
N VAL A 34 -1.17 4.93 -14.75
CA VAL A 34 -1.82 4.10 -15.77
C VAL A 34 -1.55 4.62 -17.17
N SER A 35 -1.88 3.84 -18.20
CA SER A 35 -1.85 4.26 -19.61
C SER A 35 -2.78 5.46 -19.87
N ALA A 36 -2.65 6.10 -21.04
CA ALA A 36 -3.55 7.19 -21.43
C ALA A 36 -4.99 6.67 -21.54
N ASP A 37 -5.15 5.51 -22.19
CA ASP A 37 -6.40 4.75 -22.23
C ASP A 37 -6.41 3.69 -21.12
N PHE A 38 -7.42 3.72 -20.27
CA PHE A 38 -7.54 2.77 -19.16
C PHE A 38 -9.01 2.49 -18.80
N SER A 39 -9.25 1.37 -18.11
CA SER A 39 -10.52 1.09 -17.43
C SER A 39 -10.42 1.36 -15.93
N ALA A 40 -11.56 1.50 -15.23
CA ALA A 40 -11.55 1.65 -13.77
C ALA A 40 -10.77 0.51 -13.10
N ARG A 41 -10.96 -0.73 -13.55
CA ARG A 41 -10.22 -1.90 -13.09
C ARG A 41 -8.70 -1.70 -13.13
N GLN A 42 -8.17 -1.16 -14.24
CA GLN A 42 -6.75 -0.92 -14.40
C GLN A 42 -6.25 0.19 -13.47
N LEU A 43 -7.01 1.27 -13.31
CA LEU A 43 -6.73 2.35 -12.36
C LEU A 43 -6.63 1.83 -10.92
N TRP A 44 -7.66 1.15 -10.44
CA TRP A 44 -7.70 0.63 -9.07
C TRP A 44 -6.65 -0.43 -8.82
N ARG A 45 -6.48 -1.39 -9.75
CA ARG A 45 -5.42 -2.40 -9.63
C ARG A 45 -4.05 -1.75 -9.52
N ARG A 46 -3.74 -0.76 -10.37
CA ARG A 46 -2.44 -0.09 -10.38
C ARG A 46 -2.22 0.76 -9.13
N GLY A 47 -3.23 1.53 -8.72
CA GLY A 47 -3.13 2.37 -7.52
C GLY A 47 -3.00 1.54 -6.24
N LEU A 48 -3.74 0.44 -6.12
CA LEU A 48 -3.63 -0.50 -5.01
C LEU A 48 -2.26 -1.18 -5.00
N GLU A 49 -1.76 -1.62 -6.16
CA GLU A 49 -0.41 -2.19 -6.26
C GLU A 49 0.67 -1.22 -5.74
N LEU A 50 0.59 0.06 -6.14
CA LEU A 50 1.51 1.10 -5.69
C LEU A 50 1.43 1.36 -4.19
N SER A 51 0.21 1.40 -3.65
CA SER A 51 -0.04 1.60 -2.21
C SER A 51 0.51 0.43 -1.39
N TYR A 52 0.24 -0.80 -1.82
CA TYR A 52 0.77 -2.01 -1.19
C TYR A 52 2.29 -2.11 -1.27
N ARG A 53 2.89 -1.72 -2.40
CA ARG A 53 4.36 -1.70 -2.56
C ARG A 53 5.02 -0.64 -1.67
N ALA A 54 4.27 0.36 -1.23
CA ALA A 54 4.80 1.37 -0.33
C ALA A 54 4.93 0.88 1.13
N GLU A 55 4.22 -0.19 1.48
CA GLU A 55 4.22 -0.76 2.82
C GLU A 55 4.95 -2.12 2.86
N LEU A 56 5.57 -2.44 3.99
CA LEU A 56 6.12 -3.78 4.22
C LEU A 56 5.00 -4.72 4.67
N ARG A 57 4.18 -5.19 3.72
CA ARG A 57 3.12 -6.19 3.97
C ARG A 57 3.53 -7.57 3.49
N ALA A 58 3.20 -8.59 4.28
CA ALA A 58 3.39 -10.01 3.92
C ALA A 58 2.22 -10.59 3.08
N GLU A 59 1.27 -9.75 2.65
CA GLU A 59 0.10 -10.19 1.88
C GLU A 59 0.47 -10.62 0.45
N ARG A 60 -0.11 -11.73 -0.02
CA ARG A 60 0.12 -12.25 -1.37
C ARG A 60 -0.50 -11.33 -2.43
N PRO A 61 0.17 -11.13 -3.59
CA PRO A 61 -0.31 -10.30 -4.69
C PRO A 61 -1.74 -10.58 -5.16
N GLU A 62 -2.15 -11.85 -5.14
CA GLU A 62 -3.43 -12.35 -5.64
C GLU A 62 -4.64 -11.84 -4.85
N LYS A 63 -4.48 -11.56 -3.55
CA LYS A 63 -5.57 -10.98 -2.73
C LYS A 63 -5.94 -9.57 -3.20
N ARG A 64 -5.02 -8.85 -3.86
CA ARG A 64 -5.25 -7.46 -4.30
C ARG A 64 -6.18 -7.37 -5.51
N ALA A 65 -6.12 -8.33 -6.43
CA ALA A 65 -7.01 -8.38 -7.59
C ALA A 65 -8.47 -8.61 -7.17
N ARG A 66 -8.67 -9.49 -6.16
CA ARG A 66 -9.99 -9.82 -5.62
C ARG A 66 -10.72 -8.65 -4.99
N LEU A 67 -10.01 -7.59 -4.57
CA LEU A 67 -10.65 -6.43 -3.96
C LEU A 67 -11.56 -5.69 -4.94
N PHE A 68 -11.10 -5.50 -6.18
CA PHE A 68 -11.92 -4.90 -7.24
C PHE A 68 -13.05 -5.86 -7.65
N ASP A 69 -12.74 -7.14 -7.84
CA ASP A 69 -13.69 -8.15 -8.30
C ASP A 69 -14.85 -8.38 -7.32
N ALA A 70 -14.67 -8.09 -6.04
CA ALA A 70 -15.73 -8.19 -5.03
C ALA A 70 -16.83 -7.12 -5.19
N ALA A 71 -16.54 -5.98 -5.84
CA ALA A 71 -17.50 -4.88 -5.98
C ALA A 71 -17.20 -4.01 -7.23
N PRO A 72 -17.24 -4.57 -8.45
CA PRO A 72 -16.83 -3.86 -9.66
C PRO A 72 -17.67 -2.61 -9.93
N GLN A 73 -18.99 -2.69 -9.73
CA GLN A 73 -19.91 -1.56 -9.95
C GLN A 73 -19.57 -0.37 -9.04
N TYR A 74 -19.33 -0.63 -7.75
CA TYR A 74 -18.95 0.41 -6.79
C TYR A 74 -17.69 1.15 -7.25
N TYR A 75 -16.66 0.42 -7.69
CA TYR A 75 -15.43 1.05 -8.16
C TYR A 75 -15.61 1.82 -9.47
N GLU A 76 -16.49 1.36 -10.36
CA GLU A 76 -16.84 2.08 -11.58
C GLU A 76 -17.53 3.41 -11.26
N ASP A 77 -18.57 3.39 -10.42
CA ASP A 77 -19.33 4.58 -10.02
C ASP A 77 -18.42 5.62 -9.34
N VAL A 78 -17.57 5.15 -8.41
CA VAL A 78 -16.60 6.01 -7.73
C VAL A 78 -15.56 6.57 -8.70
N THR A 79 -15.12 5.79 -9.69
CA THR A 79 -14.18 6.26 -10.72
C THR A 79 -14.81 7.36 -11.54
N ARG A 80 -16.04 7.15 -12.02
CA ARG A 80 -16.79 8.12 -12.82
C ARG A 80 -16.93 9.45 -12.09
N ILE A 81 -17.41 9.43 -10.85
CA ILE A 81 -17.55 10.64 -10.01
C ILE A 81 -16.19 11.30 -9.78
N ALA A 82 -15.15 10.51 -9.52
CA ALA A 82 -13.82 11.07 -9.28
C ALA A 82 -13.21 11.73 -10.52
N MET A 83 -13.55 11.29 -11.74
CA MET A 83 -13.03 11.87 -12.99
C MET A 83 -13.47 13.32 -13.19
N ASP A 84 -14.68 13.67 -12.77
CA ASP A 84 -15.18 15.05 -12.83
C ASP A 84 -14.46 15.97 -11.82
N ALA A 85 -13.92 15.40 -10.74
CA ALA A 85 -13.29 16.14 -9.65
C ALA A 85 -11.75 16.21 -9.74
N VAL A 86 -11.09 15.39 -10.56
CA VAL A 86 -9.64 15.46 -10.74
C VAL A 86 -9.24 16.56 -11.71
N SER A 87 -8.13 17.25 -11.39
CA SER A 87 -7.60 18.36 -12.20
C SER A 87 -7.00 17.95 -13.56
N TYR A 88 -7.17 16.70 -14.00
CA TYR A 88 -6.64 16.22 -15.28
C TYR A 88 -7.77 16.10 -16.29
N PRO A 89 -7.57 16.55 -17.54
CA PRO A 89 -8.57 16.35 -18.58
C PRO A 89 -8.71 14.86 -18.90
N VAL A 90 -9.87 14.29 -18.56
CA VAL A 90 -10.24 12.90 -18.84
C VAL A 90 -11.50 12.87 -19.68
N LYS A 91 -11.46 12.14 -20.80
CA LYS A 91 -12.64 11.85 -21.62
C LYS A 91 -13.19 10.48 -21.24
N ILE A 92 -14.50 10.41 -21.02
CA ILE A 92 -15.21 9.15 -20.76
C ILE A 92 -15.73 8.61 -22.09
N ILE A 93 -15.36 7.39 -22.42
CA ILE A 93 -15.75 6.67 -23.64
C ILE A 93 -16.60 5.48 -23.20
N ASN A 94 -17.91 5.59 -23.37
CA ASN A 94 -18.84 4.51 -23.05
C ASN A 94 -18.78 3.46 -24.17
N GLY A 95 -18.09 2.35 -23.92
CA GLY A 95 -18.11 1.17 -24.78
C GLY A 95 -19.33 0.28 -24.50
N SER A 96 -19.59 -0.69 -25.40
CA SER A 96 -20.71 -1.63 -25.28
C SER A 96 -20.61 -2.58 -24.09
N ASP A 97 -19.39 -2.92 -23.66
CA ASP A 97 -19.12 -3.89 -22.58
C ASP A 97 -18.41 -3.26 -21.36
N THR A 98 -17.52 -2.28 -21.58
CA THR A 98 -16.79 -1.61 -20.51
C THR A 98 -16.60 -0.13 -20.79
N THR A 99 -16.68 0.68 -19.73
CA THR A 99 -16.38 2.12 -19.81
C THR A 99 -14.86 2.31 -19.86
N HIS A 100 -14.40 3.03 -20.87
CA HIS A 100 -12.99 3.39 -21.04
C HIS A 100 -12.80 4.87 -20.76
N TYR A 101 -11.61 5.20 -20.26
CA TYR A 101 -11.23 6.55 -19.90
C TYR A 101 -9.95 6.92 -20.64
N HIS A 102 -9.94 8.08 -21.28
CA HIS A 102 -8.76 8.63 -21.93
C HIS A 102 -8.27 9.86 -21.17
N ALA A 103 -7.15 9.74 -20.46
CA ALA A 103 -6.54 10.83 -19.69
C ALA A 103 -5.38 11.49 -20.46
N HIS A 104 -5.50 12.79 -20.70
CA HIS A 104 -4.43 13.58 -21.30
C HIS A 104 -3.52 14.15 -20.21
N ILE A 105 -2.43 13.43 -19.92
CA ILE A 105 -1.44 13.78 -18.88
C ILE A 105 -0.07 13.89 -19.51
N SER A 106 0.60 15.03 -19.29
CA SER A 106 1.94 15.29 -19.81
C SER A 106 3.00 14.32 -19.28
N SER A 107 4.04 14.08 -20.07
CA SER A 107 5.16 13.20 -19.72
C SER A 107 5.88 13.63 -18.44
N GLY A 108 6.00 14.95 -18.20
CA GLY A 108 6.60 15.53 -16.99
C GLY A 108 5.84 15.14 -15.72
N VAL A 109 4.50 15.24 -15.71
CA VAL A 109 3.67 14.83 -14.56
C VAL A 109 3.80 13.33 -14.32
N ARG A 110 3.84 12.52 -15.38
CA ARG A 110 4.06 11.07 -15.27
C ARG A 110 5.43 10.72 -14.69
N PHE A 111 6.47 11.50 -15.01
CA PHE A 111 7.81 11.35 -14.45
C PHE A 111 7.86 11.73 -12.97
N VAL A 112 7.35 12.90 -12.59
CA VAL A 112 7.27 13.32 -11.17
C VAL A 112 6.46 12.31 -10.35
N SER A 113 5.37 11.77 -10.92
CA SER A 113 4.60 10.71 -10.28
C SER A 113 5.44 9.45 -10.03
N ARG A 114 6.29 9.02 -10.98
CA ARG A 114 7.22 7.89 -10.77
C ARG A 114 8.16 8.14 -9.59
N LEU A 115 8.78 9.31 -9.54
CA LEU A 115 9.72 9.68 -8.48
C LEU A 115 9.04 9.73 -7.11
N THR A 116 7.90 10.41 -7.02
CA THR A 116 7.14 10.52 -5.76
C THR A 116 6.67 9.16 -5.24
N TRP A 117 6.25 8.24 -6.11
CA TRP A 117 5.91 6.87 -5.71
C TRP A 117 7.13 6.05 -5.29
N SER A 118 8.28 6.24 -5.92
CA SER A 118 9.54 5.61 -5.49
C SER A 118 9.95 6.08 -4.09
N LEU A 119 9.90 7.40 -3.86
CA LEU A 119 10.19 8.01 -2.56
C LEU A 119 9.24 7.49 -1.48
N ARG A 120 7.93 7.45 -1.76
CA ARG A 120 6.93 6.87 -0.84
C ARG A 120 7.23 5.41 -0.50
N SER A 121 7.67 4.62 -1.49
CA SER A 121 8.01 3.23 -1.25
C SER A 121 9.25 3.06 -0.39
N LEU A 122 10.26 3.89 -0.59
CA LEU A 122 11.44 3.90 0.28
C LEU A 122 11.08 4.35 1.70
N GLN A 123 10.34 5.46 1.83
CA GLN A 123 9.91 6.01 3.11
C GLN A 123 9.05 5.04 3.90
N GLY A 124 8.03 4.42 3.28
CA GLY A 124 7.14 3.50 3.97
C GLY A 124 7.84 2.22 4.44
N LYS A 125 8.80 1.70 3.66
CA LYS A 125 9.66 0.60 4.09
C LYS A 125 10.57 1.00 5.24
N LEU A 126 11.21 2.17 5.15
CA LEU A 126 12.07 2.68 6.22
C LEU A 126 11.28 2.86 7.52
N LEU A 127 10.11 3.49 7.47
CA LEU A 127 9.24 3.66 8.64
C LEU A 127 8.76 2.32 9.20
N SER A 128 8.50 1.33 8.35
CA SER A 128 8.13 -0.02 8.81
C SER A 128 9.28 -0.68 9.57
N VAL A 129 10.52 -0.57 9.07
CA VAL A 129 11.72 -1.09 9.75
C VAL A 129 11.97 -0.33 11.06
N LEU A 130 11.89 0.99 11.05
CA LEU A 130 12.04 1.81 12.26
C LEU A 130 10.96 1.47 13.30
N ARG A 131 9.73 1.18 12.87
CA ARG A 131 8.66 0.72 13.76
C ARG A 131 8.98 -0.64 14.38
N LEU A 132 9.50 -1.59 13.60
CA LEU A 132 9.92 -2.89 14.12
C LEU A 132 11.09 -2.73 15.10
N LEU A 133 12.06 -1.89 14.77
CA LEU A 133 13.19 -1.61 15.64
C LEU A 133 12.76 -0.94 16.96
N LYS A 134 11.87 0.06 16.88
CA LYS A 134 11.30 0.66 18.08
C LYS A 134 10.56 -0.38 18.92
N ALA A 135 9.84 -1.32 18.29
CA ALA A 135 9.15 -2.37 19.01
C ALA A 135 10.13 -3.30 19.75
N THR A 136 11.29 -3.63 19.19
CA THR A 136 12.29 -4.47 19.89
C THR A 136 12.95 -3.78 21.08
N THR A 137 12.98 -2.44 21.10
CA THR A 137 13.50 -1.68 22.25
C THR A 137 12.41 -1.37 23.28
N THR A 138 11.14 -1.31 22.87
CA THR A 138 10.03 -0.91 23.75
C THR A 138 9.43 -2.09 24.50
N PHE A 139 9.47 -3.30 23.92
CA PHE A 139 8.88 -4.50 24.51
C PHE A 139 9.97 -5.50 24.93
N GLU A 140 9.92 -5.95 26.19
CA GLU A 140 10.72 -7.08 26.66
C GLU A 140 10.38 -8.34 25.83
N GLY A 141 11.41 -9.04 25.34
CA GLY A 141 11.23 -10.22 24.49
C GLY A 141 10.80 -9.94 23.04
N GLY A 142 10.76 -8.69 22.59
CA GLY A 142 10.41 -8.37 21.19
C GLY A 142 11.35 -9.01 20.15
N LEU A 143 12.61 -9.21 20.52
CA LEU A 143 13.59 -9.92 19.68
C LEU A 143 13.27 -11.42 19.59
N ASP A 144 12.91 -12.05 20.71
CA ASP A 144 12.52 -13.47 20.78
C ASP A 144 11.22 -13.71 20.00
N TYR A 145 10.29 -12.77 20.02
CA TYR A 145 9.07 -12.84 19.20
C TYR A 145 9.36 -12.80 17.69
N ILE A 146 10.29 -11.94 17.25
CA ILE A 146 10.70 -11.89 15.84
C ILE A 146 11.39 -13.21 15.44
N LEU A 147 12.29 -13.73 16.27
CA LEU A 147 12.96 -15.02 16.05
C LEU A 147 11.97 -16.18 15.97
N TRP A 148 11.02 -16.23 16.90
CA TRP A 148 9.95 -17.22 16.90
C TRP A 148 9.14 -17.16 15.59
N LYS A 149 8.78 -15.95 15.16
CA LYS A 149 7.98 -15.75 13.93
C LYS A 149 8.77 -16.13 12.68
N ILE A 150 10.08 -15.86 12.66
CA ILE A 150 10.96 -16.28 11.58
C ILE A 150 11.09 -17.79 11.56
N ASN A 151 11.40 -18.44 12.68
CA ASN A 151 11.48 -19.89 12.78
C ASN A 151 10.19 -20.57 12.31
N ARG A 152 9.03 -20.03 12.69
CA ARG A 152 7.71 -20.56 12.27
C ARG A 152 7.46 -20.49 10.77
N HIS A 153 8.08 -19.56 10.04
CA HIS A 153 7.84 -19.37 8.61
C HIS A 153 8.99 -19.84 7.70
N SER A 154 10.22 -19.83 8.19
CA SER A 154 11.40 -20.27 7.44
C SER A 154 11.94 -21.63 7.87
N GLY A 155 11.52 -22.14 9.04
CA GLY A 155 12.10 -23.34 9.68
C GLY A 155 13.52 -23.13 10.21
N VAL A 156 14.08 -21.91 10.09
CA VAL A 156 15.45 -21.60 10.50
C VAL A 156 15.43 -21.03 11.91
N ALA A 157 15.91 -21.81 12.87
CA ALA A 157 16.26 -21.32 14.20
C ALA A 157 17.62 -20.62 14.15
N VAL A 158 17.66 -19.35 14.56
CA VAL A 158 18.91 -18.61 14.79
C VAL A 158 19.00 -18.28 16.27
N ASP A 159 19.97 -18.89 16.93
CA ASP A 159 20.23 -18.60 18.33
C ASP A 159 20.93 -17.24 18.45
N VAL A 160 20.46 -16.40 19.39
CA VAL A 160 21.00 -15.06 19.60
C VAL A 160 21.77 -15.03 20.90
N GLU A 161 23.06 -14.74 20.77
CA GLU A 161 23.98 -14.64 21.88
C GLU A 161 23.52 -13.57 22.88
N PRO A 162 23.58 -13.81 24.21
CA PRO A 162 23.08 -12.89 25.23
C PRO A 162 23.66 -11.47 25.14
N ARG A 163 24.88 -11.32 24.62
CA ARG A 163 25.53 -10.01 24.38
C ARG A 163 24.86 -9.22 23.25
N LEU A 164 24.36 -9.90 22.22
CA LEU A 164 23.63 -9.26 21.12
C LEU A 164 22.25 -8.76 21.56
N ARG A 165 21.64 -9.36 22.60
CA ARG A 165 20.35 -8.90 23.16
C ARG A 165 20.41 -7.47 23.70
N ARG A 166 21.58 -7.02 24.15
CA ARG A 166 21.79 -5.64 24.65
C ARG A 166 21.86 -4.58 23.55
N HIS A 167 22.05 -4.98 22.29
CA HIS A 167 22.14 -4.08 21.13
C HIS A 167 21.17 -4.52 20.02
N PRO A 168 19.86 -4.23 20.15
CA PRO A 168 18.83 -4.73 19.23
C PRO A 168 19.03 -4.30 17.76
N LEU A 169 19.67 -3.15 17.53
CA LEU A 169 20.10 -2.70 16.20
C LEU A 169 21.12 -3.64 15.54
N LEU A 170 22.19 -3.97 16.28
CA LEU A 170 23.24 -4.88 15.80
C LEU A 170 22.69 -6.29 15.65
N ALA A 171 21.85 -6.74 16.58
CA ALA A 171 21.17 -8.02 16.50
C ALA A 171 20.28 -8.14 15.25
N ALA A 172 19.50 -7.11 14.92
CA ALA A 172 18.67 -7.09 13.72
C ALA A 172 19.50 -7.23 12.43
N GLY A 173 20.63 -6.51 12.33
CA GLY A 173 21.54 -6.60 11.19
C GLY A 173 22.19 -7.98 11.05
N VAL A 174 22.75 -8.50 12.15
CA VAL A 174 23.38 -9.84 12.18
C VAL A 174 22.37 -10.95 11.88
N LEU A 175 21.16 -10.85 12.42
CA LEU A 175 20.08 -11.80 12.16
C LEU A 175 19.64 -11.78 10.70
N THR A 176 19.44 -10.59 10.13
CA THR A 176 19.07 -10.43 8.73
C THR A 176 20.14 -11.04 7.81
N TRP A 177 21.42 -10.81 8.10
CA TRP A 177 22.53 -11.40 7.36
C TRP A 177 22.62 -12.93 7.50
N ARG A 178 22.49 -13.46 8.72
CA ARG A 178 22.48 -14.91 8.98
C ARG A 178 21.30 -15.60 8.29
N LEU A 179 20.13 -14.98 8.30
CA LEU A 179 18.93 -15.49 7.64
C LEU A 179 19.05 -15.45 6.12
N TYR A 180 19.63 -14.38 5.56
CA TYR A 180 19.94 -14.28 4.14
C TYR A 180 20.89 -15.41 3.70
N ARG A 181 21.98 -15.63 4.43
CA ARG A 181 22.93 -16.73 4.13
C ARG A 181 22.33 -18.14 4.27
N ARG A 182 21.33 -18.32 5.12
CA ARG A 182 20.64 -19.61 5.32
C ARG A 182 19.41 -19.79 4.42
N GLY A 183 19.15 -18.87 3.49
CA GLY A 183 18.02 -18.97 2.56
C GLY A 183 16.64 -18.73 3.18
N GLY A 184 16.59 -18.06 4.34
CA GLY A 184 15.34 -17.76 5.05
C GLY A 184 14.47 -16.67 4.40
N PHE A 185 15.00 -15.99 3.39
CA PHE A 185 14.26 -15.07 2.51
C PHE A 185 14.17 -15.73 1.12
N ARG A 186 13.14 -16.54 0.91
CA ARG A 186 12.70 -17.01 -0.41
C ARG A 186 11.46 -16.24 -0.83
#